data_AF-A0A9R0QTS2-F1
#
_entry.id   AF-A0A9R0QTS2-F1
#
_cell.length_a   1.000
_cell.length_b   1.000
_cell.length_c   1.000
_cell.angle_alpha   90.00
_cell.angle_beta   90.00
_cell.angle_gamma   90.00
#
_symmetry.space_group_name_H-M   'P 1'
#
loop_
_entity.id
_entity.type
_entity.pdbx_description
1 polymer ?
#
loop_
_entity_poly.entity_id
_entity_poly.type
_entity_poly.pdbx_seq_one_letter_code
_entity_poly.pdbx_strand_id
1 'polypeptide(L)'
;MYSGHRVVEADGSEEVHDKIIFGAHAPDVLRVLGDEATHEELRILGAFQYVQSDMYLHCDESLMAWNSSTWSTCNFLGTTSARELHCFNSAAWLSAPW
;
A
#
# COMPACT_ATOMS: atom_id res chain seq x y z
N MET A 1 -11.83 -35.63 -0.67
CA MET A 1 -12.58 -34.38 -0.41
C MET A 1 -11.64 -33.25 -0.72
N TYR A 2 -11.92 -32.43 -1.72
CA TYR A 2 -11.20 -31.17 -1.91
C TYR A 2 -11.72 -30.20 -0.85
N SER A 3 -10.88 -29.85 0.12
CA SER A 3 -11.21 -28.85 1.14
C SER A 3 -10.94 -27.47 0.55
N GLY A 4 -11.99 -26.81 0.06
CA GLY A 4 -11.91 -25.40 -0.34
C GLY A 4 -11.78 -24.48 0.88
N HIS A 5 -11.36 -23.25 0.64
CA HIS A 5 -11.29 -22.17 1.61
C HIS A 5 -12.57 -21.34 1.52
N ARG A 6 -13.23 -21.14 2.67
CA ARG A 6 -14.41 -20.29 2.76
C ARG A 6 -13.99 -18.85 3.06
N VAL A 7 -14.46 -17.91 2.25
CA VAL A 7 -14.26 -16.47 2.42
C VAL A 7 -15.59 -15.84 2.80
N VAL A 8 -15.58 -15.00 3.82
CA VAL A 8 -16.75 -14.22 4.27
C VAL A 8 -16.50 -12.76 3.96
N GLU A 9 -17.34 -12.17 3.13
CA GLU A 9 -17.27 -10.77 2.76
C GLU A 9 -17.91 -9.87 3.84
N ALA A 10 -17.63 -8.57 3.78
CA ALA A 10 -18.12 -7.61 4.77
C ALA A 10 -19.65 -7.49 4.85
N ASP A 11 -20.36 -7.85 3.78
CA ASP A 11 -21.83 -7.89 3.73
C ASP A 11 -22.42 -9.22 4.26
N GLY A 12 -21.54 -10.15 4.69
CA GLY A 12 -21.91 -11.47 5.19
C GLY A 12 -22.12 -12.53 4.11
N SER A 13 -21.90 -12.21 2.84
CA SER A 13 -21.89 -13.22 1.78
C SER A 13 -20.68 -14.17 1.93
N GLU A 14 -20.87 -15.42 1.51
CA GLU A 14 -19.86 -16.46 1.63
C GLU A 14 -19.58 -17.11 0.28
N GLU A 15 -18.30 -17.26 -0.05
CA GLU A 15 -17.84 -17.98 -1.24
C GLU A 15 -16.76 -19.01 -0.87
N VAL A 16 -16.68 -20.09 -1.66
CA VAL A 16 -15.67 -21.14 -1.47
C VAL A 16 -14.74 -21.17 -2.67
N HIS A 17 -13.44 -21.09 -2.41
CA HIS A 17 -12.40 -21.11 -3.42
C HIS A 17 -11.41 -22.24 -3.16
N ASP A 18 -10.87 -22.84 -4.22
CA ASP A 18 -9.82 -23.86 -4.07
C ASP A 18 -8.50 -23.28 -3.55
N LYS A 19 -8.23 -22.01 -3.86
CA LYS A 19 -7.01 -21.29 -3.48
C LYS A 19 -7.30 -19.81 -3.30
N ILE A 20 -6.55 -19.16 -2.41
CA ILE A 20 -6.62 -17.73 -2.14
C ILE A 20 -5.24 -17.11 -2.39
N ILE A 21 -5.20 -15.95 -3.06
CA ILE A 21 -4.00 -15.14 -3.23
C ILE A 21 -4.27 -13.79 -2.56
N PHE A 22 -3.47 -13.45 -1.55
CA PHE A 22 -3.58 -12.16 -0.89
C PHE A 22 -2.76 -11.09 -1.62
N GLY A 23 -3.43 -10.01 -2.03
CA GLY A 23 -2.82 -8.81 -2.59
C GLY A 23 -2.89 -7.60 -1.64
N ALA A 24 -2.71 -7.84 -0.34
CA ALA A 24 -2.86 -6.85 0.72
C ALA A 24 -1.63 -6.80 1.64
N HIS A 25 -1.56 -5.79 2.50
CA HIS A 25 -0.49 -5.71 3.50
C HIS A 25 -0.59 -6.86 4.52
N ALA A 26 0.55 -7.34 5.01
CA ALA A 26 0.61 -8.50 5.89
C ALA A 26 -0.26 -8.38 7.16
N PRO A 27 -0.34 -7.22 7.85
CA PRO A 27 -1.25 -7.05 8.99
C PRO A 27 -2.73 -7.19 8.62
N ASP A 28 -3.13 -6.72 7.43
CA ASP A 28 -4.50 -6.87 6.94
C ASP A 28 -4.83 -8.33 6.63
N VAL A 29 -3.89 -9.06 6.05
CA VAL A 29 -4.04 -10.50 5.82
C VAL A 29 -4.21 -11.25 7.14
N LEU A 30 -3.40 -10.94 8.15
CA LEU A 30 -3.56 -11.55 9.48
C LEU A 30 -4.93 -11.25 10.11
N ARG A 31 -5.44 -10.03 9.91
CA ARG A 31 -6.79 -9.66 10.36
C ARG A 31 -7.89 -10.42 9.64
N VAL A 32 -7.70 -10.72 8.34
CA VAL A 32 -8.64 -11.54 7.56
C VAL A 32 -8.58 -13.02 8.00
N LEU A 33 -7.38 -13.56 8.23
CA LEU A 33 -7.20 -14.95 8.71
C LEU A 33 -7.72 -15.15 10.14
N GLY A 34 -7.62 -14.13 10.99
CA GLY A 34 -8.12 -14.17 12.37
C GLY A 34 -7.55 -15.35 13.17
N ASP A 35 -8.42 -16.04 13.90
CA ASP A 35 -8.03 -17.18 14.74
C ASP A 35 -7.64 -18.43 13.93
N GLU A 36 -7.95 -18.47 12.62
CA GLU A 36 -7.58 -19.57 11.74
C GLU A 36 -6.14 -19.46 11.21
N ALA A 37 -5.45 -18.34 11.49
CA ALA A 37 -4.06 -18.16 11.09
C ALA A 37 -3.15 -19.21 11.74
N THR A 38 -2.40 -19.93 10.90
CA THR A 38 -1.42 -20.91 11.36
C THR A 38 -0.21 -20.24 12.03
N HIS A 39 0.55 -21.02 12.80
CA HIS A 39 1.77 -20.53 13.43
C HIS A 39 2.77 -19.95 12.42
N GLU A 40 2.94 -20.60 11.26
CA GLU A 40 3.85 -20.12 10.22
C GLU A 40 3.35 -18.84 9.56
N GLU A 41 2.05 -18.71 9.31
CA GLU A 41 1.47 -17.48 8.78
C GLU A 41 1.65 -16.31 9.75
N LEU A 42 1.39 -16.52 11.05
CA LEU A 42 1.66 -15.53 12.10
C LEU A 42 3.14 -15.12 12.14
N ARG A 43 4.05 -16.10 12.09
CA ARG A 43 5.50 -15.86 12.14
C ARG A 43 5.99 -15.08 10.93
N ILE A 44 5.53 -15.42 9.74
CA ILE A 44 5.98 -14.80 8.48
C ILE A 44 5.34 -13.42 8.29
N LEU A 45 4.02 -13.33 8.39
CA LEU A 45 3.28 -12.09 8.17
C LEU A 45 3.51 -11.08 9.31
N GLY A 46 3.71 -11.55 10.53
CA GLY A 46 4.02 -10.70 11.69
C GLY A 46 5.42 -10.10 11.69
N ALA A 47 6.33 -10.57 10.82
CA ALA A 47 7.70 -10.06 10.75
C ALA A 47 7.85 -8.77 9.93
N PHE A 48 6.80 -8.33 9.23
CA PHE A 48 6.84 -7.12 8.41
C PHE A 48 6.93 -5.87 9.30
N GLN A 49 7.89 -5.00 8.98
CA GLN A 49 8.03 -3.68 9.58
C GLN A 49 7.58 -2.61 8.61
N TYR A 50 6.81 -1.65 9.11
CA TYR A 50 6.28 -0.55 8.33
C TYR A 50 6.82 0.77 8.88
N VAL A 51 7.14 1.69 7.97
CA VAL A 51 7.49 3.06 8.31
C VAL A 51 6.39 3.96 7.82
N GLN A 52 5.91 4.84 8.69
CA GLN A 52 4.99 5.90 8.27
C GLN A 52 5.79 6.96 7.53
N SER A 53 5.38 7.25 6.29
CA SER A 53 5.91 8.34 5.49
C SER A 53 4.78 9.30 5.19
N ASP A 54 4.95 10.56 5.59
CA ASP A 54 4.04 11.61 5.17
C ASP A 54 4.38 12.03 3.74
N MET A 55 3.36 12.19 2.90
CA MET A 55 3.52 12.59 1.51
C MET A 55 2.67 13.81 1.24
N TYR A 56 3.30 14.88 0.76
CA TYR A 56 2.66 16.15 0.46
C TYR A 56 2.64 16.36 -1.06
N LEU A 57 1.46 16.64 -1.59
CA LEU A 57 1.28 17.01 -2.99
C LEU A 57 1.30 18.54 -3.10
N HIS A 58 2.24 19.10 -3.86
CA HIS A 58 2.35 20.54 -4.05
C HIS A 58 2.98 20.89 -5.41
N CYS A 59 2.79 22.14 -5.84
CA CYS A 59 3.49 22.76 -6.97
C CYS A 59 4.32 23.99 -6.56
N ASP A 60 4.34 24.34 -5.26
CA ASP A 60 5.09 25.47 -4.72
C ASP A 60 6.58 25.12 -4.61
N GLU A 61 7.42 25.77 -5.41
CA GLU A 61 8.88 25.58 -5.41
C GLU A 61 9.54 25.96 -4.08
N SER A 62 8.91 26.86 -3.30
CA SER A 62 9.46 27.26 -1.99
C SER A 62 9.40 26.15 -0.94
N LEU A 63 8.58 25.12 -1.18
CA LEU A 63 8.49 23.92 -0.34
C LEU A 63 9.47 22.81 -0.77
N MET A 64 10.22 23.01 -1.87
CA MET A 64 11.25 22.07 -2.30
C MET A 64 12.57 22.34 -1.57
N ALA A 65 13.44 21.33 -1.42
CA ALA A 65 14.75 21.56 -0.83
C ALA A 65 15.58 22.54 -1.68
N TRP A 66 16.41 23.28 -0.96
CA TRP A 66 17.28 24.31 -1.53
C TRP A 66 18.16 23.80 -2.68
N ASN A 67 18.69 22.58 -2.56
CA ASN A 67 19.51 21.99 -3.61
C ASN A 67 18.62 21.30 -4.65
N SER A 68 18.47 21.92 -5.82
CA SER A 68 17.70 21.35 -6.93
C SER A 68 18.21 20.00 -7.43
N SER A 69 19.49 19.67 -7.18
CA SER A 69 20.05 18.37 -7.55
C SER A 69 19.54 17.21 -6.68
N THR A 70 18.87 17.50 -5.56
CA THR A 70 18.25 16.49 -4.68
C THR A 70 16.74 16.39 -4.91
N TRP A 71 16.20 17.06 -5.93
CA TRP A 71 14.79 16.94 -6.27
C TRP A 71 14.55 15.57 -6.91
N SER A 72 13.72 14.76 -6.28
CA SER A 72 13.23 13.50 -6.83
C SER A 72 11.73 13.47 -6.74
N THR A 73 11.06 13.10 -7.83
CA THR A 73 9.60 13.01 -7.88
C THR A 73 9.19 11.63 -8.38
N CYS A 74 8.18 11.04 -7.75
CA CYS A 74 7.48 9.90 -8.32
C CYS A 74 6.29 10.43 -9.11
N ASN A 75 6.52 10.76 -10.38
CA ASN A 75 5.46 11.25 -11.26
C ASN A 75 4.61 10.07 -11.73
N PHE A 76 3.34 10.09 -11.37
CA PHE A 76 2.37 9.16 -11.93
C PHE A 76 1.80 9.76 -13.23
N LEU A 77 1.95 9.04 -14.35
CA LEU A 77 1.35 9.46 -15.61
C LEU A 77 -0.09 8.92 -15.67
N GLY A 78 -1.06 9.74 -15.28
CA GLY A 78 -2.48 9.41 -15.41
C GLY A 78 -3.09 10.12 -16.62
N THR A 79 -3.81 9.40 -17.49
CA THR A 79 -4.64 10.02 -18.52
C THR A 79 -6.02 10.33 -17.93
N THR A 80 -6.31 11.59 -17.63
CA THR A 80 -7.70 12.03 -17.40
C THR A 80 -8.27 12.48 -18.74
N SER A 81 -9.54 12.18 -19.04
CA SER A 81 -10.18 12.38 -20.35
C SER A 81 -10.40 13.85 -20.78
N ALA A 82 -9.69 14.80 -20.19
CA ALA A 82 -9.57 16.16 -20.70
C ALA A 82 -8.08 16.44 -20.92
N ARG A 83 -7.73 16.93 -22.11
CA ARG A 83 -6.36 17.30 -22.51
C ARG A 83 -5.72 18.28 -21.51
N GLU A 84 -5.09 17.74 -20.49
CA GLU A 84 -4.15 18.44 -19.62
C GLU A 84 -3.31 17.37 -18.92
N LEU A 85 -2.03 17.30 -19.29
CA LEU A 85 -1.06 16.52 -18.56
C LEU A 85 -0.75 17.29 -17.28
N HIS A 86 -1.43 16.95 -16.19
CA HIS A 86 -1.05 17.44 -14.86
C HIS A 86 0.07 16.56 -14.32
N CYS A 87 1.28 17.11 -14.27
CA CYS A 87 2.39 16.48 -13.55
C CYS A 87 2.14 16.67 -12.05
N PHE A 88 1.63 15.64 -11.39
CA PHE A 88 1.57 15.60 -9.93
C PHE A 88 2.94 15.15 -9.41
N ASN A 89 3.74 16.11 -8.97
CA ASN A 89 4.99 15.83 -8.28
C ASN A 89 4.66 15.44 -6.83
N SER A 90 4.81 14.16 -6.49
CA SER A 90 5.00 13.78 -5.09
C SER A 90 6.47 14.04 -4.74
N ALA A 91 6.74 15.09 -3.98
CA ALA A 91 8.06 15.30 -3.39
C ALA A 91 8.10 14.53 -2.07
N ALA A 92 8.72 13.36 -2.09
CA ALA A 92 9.02 12.63 -0.86
C ALA A 92 10.27 13.25 -0.22
N TRP A 93 10.09 14.11 0.78
CA TRP A 93 11.18 14.49 1.66
C TRP A 93 11.24 13.48 2.81
N LEU A 94 12.16 12.52 2.73
CA LEU A 94 12.60 11.80 3.93
C LEU A 94 13.36 12.81 4.79
N SER A 95 12.69 13.39 5.78
CA SER A 95 13.35 14.14 6.84
C SER A 95 14.21 13.17 7.65
N ALA A 96 15.45 12.95 7.21
CA ALA A 96 16.47 12.37 8.06
C ALA A 96 16.82 13.40 9.15
N PRO A 97 16.68 13.06 10.45
CA PRO A 97 17.11 13.96 11.50
C PRO A 97 18.64 14.03 11.47
N TRP A 98 19.16 15.22 11.16
CA TRP A 98 20.48 15.65 11.60
C TRP A 98 20.28 16.67 12.72
#